data_AF-A0A2R6PX16-F1
#
_entry.id   AF-A0A2R6PX16-F1
#
_cell.length_a   1.000
_cell.length_b   1.000
_cell.length_c   1.000
_cell.angle_alpha   90.00
_cell.angle_beta   90.00
_cell.angle_gamma   90.00
#
_symmetry.space_group_name_H-M   'P 1'
#
loop_
_entity.id
_entity.type
_entity.pdbx_description
1 polymer ?
#
loop_
_entity_poly.entity_id
_entity_poly.type
_entity_poly.pdbx_seq_one_letter_code
_entity_poly.pdbx_strand_id
1 'polypeptide(L)'
;MEKELLGFESIDLSRPNIANELKIFLQNHQLPLGRDSRSGITEMVASVGHSCEKSVNLLSQYMNYRVNGSSLDGWSLAQKLILRGCEPLPKRRCFAKAIPKVGLYSFPISLWKNVSDKVLSWSGLGCKNLECLNGKELSKDCVGCFHSANECENQRYVKARGKNDFLIDDVLALGSGGIRIGFDLFQLFSRCQTPHDGFF
;
A
#
# COMPACT_ATOMS: atom_id res chain seq x y z
N MET A 1 -26.49 25.99 7.96
CA MET A 1 -25.99 27.11 7.11
C MET A 1 -24.78 26.72 6.27
N GLU A 2 -24.03 25.65 6.59
CA GLU A 2 -22.84 25.23 5.80
C GLU A 2 -23.12 24.28 4.62
N LYS A 3 -24.31 23.65 4.55
CA LYS A 3 -24.63 22.66 3.51
C LYS A 3 -24.84 23.23 2.10
N GLU A 4 -25.05 24.54 1.97
CA GLU A 4 -25.44 25.18 0.70
C GLU A 4 -24.33 26.01 0.05
N LEU A 5 -23.22 26.29 0.73
CA LEU A 5 -22.31 27.35 0.27
C LEU A 5 -21.37 26.95 -0.86
N LEU A 6 -21.25 25.67 -1.24
CA LEU A 6 -20.23 25.25 -2.21
C LEU A 6 -20.61 24.10 -3.16
N GLY A 7 -21.87 23.66 -3.20
CA GLY A 7 -22.26 22.53 -4.07
C GLY A 7 -21.53 21.21 -3.77
N PHE A 8 -20.80 21.14 -2.64
CA PHE A 8 -20.16 19.93 -2.15
C PHE A 8 -21.22 19.10 -1.41
N GLU A 9 -21.65 18.00 -2.03
CA GLU A 9 -22.46 17.01 -1.34
C GLU A 9 -21.63 16.33 -0.25
N SER A 10 -21.96 16.62 1.01
CA SER A 10 -21.43 15.89 2.17
C SER A 10 -22.11 14.52 2.26
N ILE A 11 -21.34 13.47 2.59
CA ILE A 11 -21.91 12.14 2.85
C ILE A 11 -22.92 12.22 4.01
N ASP A 12 -24.17 11.88 3.72
CA ASP A 12 -25.23 11.85 4.73
C ASP A 12 -25.07 10.66 5.69
N LEU A 13 -24.59 10.95 6.90
CA LEU A 13 -24.32 9.98 7.96
C LEU A 13 -25.58 9.30 8.54
N SER A 14 -26.76 9.83 8.25
CA SER A 14 -28.04 9.27 8.73
C SER A 14 -28.50 8.04 7.92
N ARG A 15 -27.86 7.75 6.78
CA ARG A 15 -28.19 6.60 5.94
C ARG A 15 -27.99 5.27 6.71
N PRO A 16 -28.89 4.28 6.57
CA PRO A 16 -28.90 3.06 7.39
C PRO A 16 -27.73 2.08 7.12
N ASN A 17 -26.94 2.28 6.06
CA ASN A 17 -25.87 1.37 5.63
C ASN A 17 -24.44 1.95 5.81
N ILE A 18 -24.25 2.85 6.77
CA ILE A 18 -22.95 3.46 7.05
C ILE A 18 -22.24 2.75 8.20
N ALA A 19 -21.04 2.23 7.93
CA ALA A 19 -20.21 1.56 8.92
C ALA A 19 -19.82 2.51 10.06
N ASN A 20 -19.74 1.98 11.29
CA ASN A 20 -19.43 2.79 12.47
C ASN A 20 -18.07 3.49 12.37
N GLU A 21 -17.04 2.82 11.84
CA GLU A 21 -15.71 3.44 11.65
C GLU A 21 -15.74 4.59 10.65
N LEU A 22 -16.63 4.54 9.64
CA LEU A 22 -16.81 5.64 8.70
C LEU A 22 -17.50 6.84 9.38
N LYS A 23 -18.51 6.59 10.23
CA LYS A 23 -19.15 7.65 11.03
C LYS A 23 -18.14 8.32 11.96
N ILE A 24 -17.36 7.51 12.68
CA ILE A 24 -16.32 8.01 13.58
C ILE A 24 -15.30 8.82 12.79
N PHE A 25 -14.84 8.36 11.63
CA PHE A 25 -13.86 9.10 10.83
C PHE A 25 -14.38 10.47 10.37
N LEU A 26 -15.65 10.54 9.95
CA LEU A 26 -16.27 11.76 9.44
C LEU A 26 -16.82 12.70 10.51
N GLN A 27 -16.90 12.24 11.77
CA GLN A 27 -17.32 13.11 12.85
C GLN A 27 -16.29 14.22 13.10
N ASN A 28 -16.76 15.34 13.64
CA ASN A 28 -15.87 16.39 14.12
C ASN A 28 -15.06 15.87 15.31
N HIS A 29 -13.75 16.01 15.25
CA HIS A 29 -12.85 15.65 16.34
C HIS A 29 -12.28 16.90 16.98
N GLN A 30 -12.36 17.01 18.30
CA GLN A 30 -11.71 18.13 18.97
C GLN A 30 -10.19 18.11 18.77
N LEU A 31 -9.61 19.29 18.63
CA LEU A 31 -8.17 19.44 18.50
C LEU A 31 -7.49 18.96 19.79
N PRO A 32 -6.48 18.09 19.70
CA PRO A 32 -5.80 17.54 20.88
C PRO A 32 -5.17 18.63 21.77
N LEU A 33 -4.79 19.77 21.18
CA LEU A 33 -4.11 20.88 21.85
C LEU A 33 -5.07 22.05 22.17
N GLY A 34 -6.38 21.86 22.00
CA GLY A 34 -7.37 22.91 22.16
C GLY A 34 -7.43 23.88 20.98
N ARG A 35 -7.91 25.10 21.24
CA ARG A 35 -8.19 26.11 20.20
C ARG A 35 -6.91 26.57 19.51
N ASP A 36 -6.88 26.51 18.18
CA ASP A 36 -5.79 27.05 17.40
C ASP A 36 -5.74 28.59 17.52
N SER A 37 -4.57 29.15 17.83
CA SER A 37 -4.42 30.59 18.09
C SER A 37 -4.54 31.46 16.84
N ARG A 38 -4.33 30.88 15.64
CA ARG A 38 -4.36 31.62 14.37
C ARG A 38 -5.74 31.58 13.71
N SER A 39 -6.33 30.40 13.60
CA SER A 39 -7.63 30.17 12.94
C SER A 39 -8.81 30.21 13.91
N GLY A 40 -8.56 30.08 15.21
CA GLY A 40 -9.62 30.01 16.23
C GLY A 40 -10.43 28.72 16.20
N ILE A 41 -10.09 27.76 15.33
CA ILE A 41 -10.75 26.47 15.16
C ILE A 41 -10.52 25.61 16.41
N THR A 42 -11.56 24.90 16.85
CA THR A 42 -11.52 23.98 18.01
C THR A 42 -11.66 22.52 17.62
N GLU A 43 -12.13 22.25 16.40
CA GLU A 43 -12.44 20.91 15.89
C GLU A 43 -11.86 20.71 14.50
N MET A 44 -11.36 19.50 14.23
CA MET A 44 -10.96 19.07 12.89
C MET A 44 -12.03 18.17 12.28
N VAL A 45 -12.23 18.35 10.99
CA VAL A 45 -13.10 17.52 10.16
C VAL A 45 -12.22 16.73 9.19
N ALA A 46 -12.52 15.45 9.00
CA ALA A 46 -11.83 14.67 8.00
C ALA A 46 -12.39 14.97 6.60
N SER A 47 -11.50 15.12 5.62
CA SER A 47 -11.90 15.26 4.21
C SER A 47 -12.05 13.89 3.55
N VAL A 48 -12.98 13.80 2.62
CA VAL A 48 -13.17 12.64 1.73
C VAL A 48 -13.34 13.15 0.32
N GLY A 49 -12.78 12.42 -0.66
CA GLY A 49 -12.96 12.76 -2.07
C GLY A 49 -14.43 12.81 -2.46
N HIS A 50 -14.84 13.82 -3.22
CA HIS A 50 -16.24 14.04 -3.60
C HIS A 50 -16.86 12.83 -4.32
N SER A 51 -16.09 12.13 -5.16
CA SER A 51 -16.51 10.90 -5.84
C SER A 51 -16.88 9.75 -4.88
N CYS A 52 -16.47 9.81 -3.61
CA CYS A 52 -16.88 8.84 -2.60
C CYS A 52 -18.36 8.90 -2.26
N GLU A 53 -19.06 10.02 -2.47
CA GLU A 53 -20.52 10.13 -2.29
C GLU A 53 -21.23 9.04 -3.12
N LYS A 54 -20.83 8.91 -4.39
CA LYS A 54 -21.37 7.93 -5.34
C LYS A 54 -20.97 6.48 -5.00
N SER A 55 -20.01 6.30 -4.10
CA SER A 55 -19.45 5.00 -3.72
C SER A 55 -19.58 4.72 -2.21
N VAL A 56 -20.51 5.38 -1.50
CA VAL A 56 -20.69 5.25 -0.04
C VAL A 56 -20.87 3.80 0.39
N ASN A 57 -21.62 2.98 -0.35
CA ASN A 57 -21.81 1.57 -0.01
C ASN A 57 -20.49 0.79 -0.02
N LEU A 58 -19.63 1.04 -1.01
CA LEU A 58 -18.32 0.40 -1.11
C LEU A 58 -17.37 0.92 -0.02
N LEU A 59 -17.45 2.21 0.29
CA LEU A 59 -16.68 2.84 1.34
C LEU A 59 -17.06 2.29 2.72
N SER A 60 -18.36 2.14 2.98
CA SER A 60 -18.89 1.50 4.20
C SER A 60 -18.42 0.06 4.32
N GLN A 61 -18.44 -0.73 3.23
CA GLN A 61 -17.91 -2.10 3.24
C GLN A 61 -16.41 -2.12 3.54
N TYR A 62 -15.65 -1.21 2.94
CA TYR A 62 -14.21 -1.10 3.19
C TYR A 62 -13.92 -0.74 4.66
N MET A 63 -14.70 0.18 5.24
CA MET A 63 -14.60 0.63 6.63
C MET A 63 -15.28 -0.30 7.65
N ASN A 64 -15.93 -1.38 7.21
CA ASN A 64 -16.50 -2.38 8.09
C ASN A 64 -15.42 -3.39 8.52
N TYR A 65 -14.60 -3.00 9.50
CA TYR A 65 -13.58 -3.86 10.08
C TYR A 65 -13.70 -3.93 11.61
N ARG A 66 -13.17 -4.99 12.19
CA ARG A 66 -13.17 -5.17 13.66
C ARG A 66 -12.08 -4.33 14.30
N VAL A 67 -12.48 -3.43 15.19
CA VAL A 67 -11.57 -2.67 16.07
C VAL A 67 -10.74 -3.64 16.90
N ASN A 68 -9.43 -3.39 17.01
CA ASN A 68 -8.46 -4.25 17.69
C ASN A 68 -8.41 -5.69 17.15
N GLY A 69 -8.97 -5.94 15.97
CA GLY A 69 -8.87 -7.21 15.26
C GLY A 69 -7.81 -7.16 14.17
N SER A 70 -7.60 -8.31 13.52
CA SER A 70 -6.85 -8.37 12.26
C SER A 70 -7.60 -7.61 11.18
N SER A 71 -6.94 -6.66 10.51
CA SER A 71 -7.45 -6.04 9.29
C SER A 71 -7.67 -7.12 8.24
N LEU A 72 -8.90 -7.31 7.78
CA LEU A 72 -9.16 -8.14 6.61
C LEU A 72 -8.46 -7.50 5.39
N ASP A 73 -7.84 -8.33 4.54
CA ASP A 73 -7.16 -7.92 3.32
C ASP A 73 -8.16 -7.26 2.35
N GLY A 74 -8.43 -5.97 2.56
CA GLY A 74 -9.40 -5.17 1.81
C GLY A 74 -8.87 -4.63 0.49
N TRP A 75 -7.84 -5.27 -0.08
CA TRP A 75 -7.15 -4.78 -1.28
C TRP A 75 -8.10 -4.65 -2.47
N SER A 76 -8.96 -5.64 -2.70
CA SER A 76 -9.94 -5.61 -3.79
C SER A 76 -11.00 -4.50 -3.61
N LEU A 77 -11.41 -4.22 -2.38
CA LEU A 77 -12.33 -3.13 -2.07
C LEU A 77 -11.64 -1.76 -2.22
N ALA A 78 -10.40 -1.63 -1.74
CA ALA A 78 -9.58 -0.44 -1.91
C ALA A 78 -9.36 -0.12 -3.40
N GLN A 79 -8.98 -1.12 -4.20
CA GLN A 79 -8.79 -0.95 -5.63
C GLN A 79 -10.09 -0.51 -6.33
N LYS A 80 -11.24 -1.12 -5.98
CA LYS A 80 -12.55 -0.68 -6.51
C LYS A 80 -12.87 0.77 -6.13
N LEU A 81 -12.51 1.22 -4.93
CA LEU A 81 -12.68 2.61 -4.51
C LEU A 81 -11.83 3.55 -5.36
N ILE A 82 -10.53 3.22 -5.52
CA ILE A 82 -9.59 4.00 -6.34
C ILE A 82 -10.09 4.12 -7.79
N LEU A 83 -10.53 3.02 -8.38
CA LEU A 83 -11.10 2.99 -9.74
C LEU A 83 -12.38 3.83 -9.88
N ARG A 84 -13.06 4.15 -8.78
CA ARG A 84 -14.23 5.04 -8.72
C ARG A 84 -13.87 6.46 -8.28
N GLY A 85 -12.58 6.79 -8.20
CA GLY A 85 -12.09 8.09 -7.76
C GLY A 85 -12.31 8.36 -6.27
N CYS A 86 -12.57 7.33 -5.48
CA CYS A 86 -12.70 7.42 -4.03
C CYS A 86 -11.43 6.89 -3.36
N GLU A 87 -10.75 7.72 -2.57
CA GLU A 87 -9.56 7.29 -1.87
C GLU A 87 -9.91 6.34 -0.70
N PRO A 88 -9.25 5.17 -0.57
CA PRO A 88 -9.45 4.28 0.56
C PRO A 88 -9.02 4.94 1.86
N LEU A 89 -9.93 5.04 2.84
CA LEU A 89 -9.64 5.75 4.09
C LEU A 89 -8.68 4.99 5.02
N PRO A 90 -7.86 5.68 5.82
CA PRO A 90 -6.91 5.01 6.72
C PRO A 90 -7.59 4.12 7.77
N LYS A 91 -7.24 2.83 7.78
CA LYS A 91 -7.68 1.88 8.81
C LYS A 91 -6.77 1.91 10.03
N ARG A 92 -7.00 2.88 10.93
CA ARG A 92 -6.11 3.16 12.08
C ARG A 92 -6.34 2.26 13.29
N ARG A 93 -7.49 1.58 13.38
CA ARG A 93 -7.94 0.87 14.60
C ARG A 93 -7.95 -0.65 14.46
N CYS A 94 -7.21 -1.18 13.49
CA CYS A 94 -7.02 -2.61 13.30
C CYS A 94 -5.55 -2.93 13.02
N PHE A 95 -5.16 -4.16 13.32
CA PHE A 95 -3.80 -4.62 13.16
C PHE A 95 -3.56 -5.16 11.76
N ALA A 96 -2.54 -4.65 11.08
CA ALA A 96 -2.05 -5.27 9.85
C ALA A 96 -1.73 -6.75 10.11
N LYS A 97 -2.04 -7.60 9.13
CA LYS A 97 -1.78 -9.03 9.22
C LYS A 97 -0.29 -9.28 9.43
N ALA A 98 0.07 -9.82 10.60
CA ALA A 98 1.43 -10.23 10.88
C ALA A 98 1.69 -11.59 10.20
N ILE A 99 2.65 -11.63 9.29
CA ILE A 99 3.10 -12.89 8.69
C ILE A 99 4.23 -13.46 9.55
N PRO A 100 4.16 -14.74 9.96
CA PRO A 100 5.24 -15.38 10.69
C PRO A 100 6.56 -15.32 9.91
N LYS A 101 7.59 -14.74 10.52
CA LYS A 101 8.93 -14.63 9.94
C LYS A 101 9.76 -15.88 10.25
N VAL A 102 9.31 -17.03 9.77
CA VAL A 102 9.98 -18.32 10.04
C VAL A 102 10.97 -18.64 8.93
N GLY A 103 12.21 -18.97 9.29
CA GLY A 103 13.23 -19.39 8.32
C GLY A 103 13.84 -18.24 7.50
N LEU A 104 13.90 -17.03 8.07
CA LEU A 104 14.68 -15.94 7.49
C LEU A 104 16.18 -16.22 7.63
N TYR A 105 16.93 -15.92 6.58
CA TYR A 105 18.39 -15.97 6.61
C TYR A 105 18.96 -14.75 7.35
N SER A 106 20.18 -14.86 7.87
CA SER A 106 20.92 -13.72 8.39
C SER A 106 21.50 -12.90 7.24
N PHE A 107 21.65 -11.59 7.45
CA PHE A 107 22.47 -10.74 6.58
C PHE A 107 23.91 -11.29 6.54
N PRO A 108 24.60 -11.29 5.38
CA PRO A 108 24.20 -10.72 4.08
C PRO A 108 23.40 -11.66 3.17
N ILE A 109 23.31 -12.95 3.53
CA ILE A 109 22.70 -14.00 2.68
C ILE A 109 21.21 -13.74 2.44
N SER A 110 20.55 -13.04 3.37
CA SER A 110 19.13 -12.70 3.29
C SER A 110 18.73 -11.79 2.13
N LEU A 111 19.66 -11.05 1.51
CA LEU A 111 19.30 -10.04 0.50
C LEU A 111 18.86 -10.66 -0.83
N TRP A 112 19.55 -11.70 -1.27
CA TRP A 112 19.42 -12.21 -2.65
C TRP A 112 18.91 -13.65 -2.71
N LYS A 113 18.62 -14.25 -1.55
CA LYS A 113 18.17 -15.63 -1.47
C LYS A 113 16.65 -15.70 -1.36
N ASN A 114 16.05 -16.61 -2.13
CA ASN A 114 14.62 -16.88 -2.02
C ASN A 114 14.25 -17.24 -0.58
N VAL A 115 13.21 -16.57 -0.10
CA VAL A 115 12.58 -16.86 1.19
C VAL A 115 11.51 -17.94 1.01
N SER A 116 11.12 -18.60 2.09
CA SER A 116 10.02 -19.57 2.04
C SER A 116 8.69 -18.89 1.70
N ASP A 117 7.86 -19.54 0.87
CA ASP A 117 6.48 -19.13 0.56
C ASP A 117 5.63 -18.84 1.81
N LYS A 118 5.99 -19.44 2.96
CA LYS A 118 5.30 -19.28 4.25
C LYS A 118 5.47 -17.89 4.86
N VAL A 119 6.49 -17.14 4.44
CA VAL A 119 6.80 -15.78 4.94
C VAL A 119 6.14 -14.71 4.06
N LEU A 120 5.52 -15.11 2.95
CA LEU A 120 4.86 -14.22 2.01
C LEU A 120 3.33 -14.25 2.20
N SER A 121 2.69 -13.10 1.97
CA SER A 121 1.23 -13.02 1.89
C SER A 121 0.82 -13.05 0.43
N TRP A 122 0.11 -14.11 0.05
CA TRP A 122 -0.40 -14.34 -1.31
C TRP A 122 -1.75 -13.65 -1.56
N SER A 123 -2.23 -12.87 -0.60
CA SER A 123 -3.53 -12.18 -0.70
C SER A 123 -3.54 -11.20 -1.86
N GLY A 124 -4.55 -11.28 -2.74
CA GLY A 124 -4.71 -10.39 -3.89
C GLY A 124 -3.91 -10.81 -5.14
N LEU A 125 -3.06 -11.83 -5.04
CA LEU A 125 -2.34 -12.39 -6.17
C LEU A 125 -3.07 -13.63 -6.71
N GLY A 126 -3.03 -13.80 -8.03
CA GLY A 126 -3.50 -15.04 -8.67
C GLY A 126 -2.56 -16.24 -8.46
N CYS A 127 -1.40 -16.03 -7.84
CA CYS A 127 -0.42 -17.05 -7.49
C CYS A 127 -0.40 -17.31 -5.99
N LYS A 128 -0.09 -18.55 -5.59
CA LYS A 128 -0.06 -18.98 -4.17
C LYS A 128 1.30 -19.52 -3.72
N ASN A 129 2.29 -19.51 -4.59
CA ASN A 129 3.66 -19.93 -4.33
C ASN A 129 4.61 -19.15 -5.25
N LEU A 130 5.89 -19.11 -4.89
CA LEU A 130 6.93 -18.42 -5.65
C LEU A 130 7.11 -19.05 -7.04
N GLU A 131 6.89 -20.35 -7.17
CA GLU A 131 6.98 -21.06 -8.44
C GLU A 131 5.97 -20.52 -9.47
N CYS A 132 4.71 -20.30 -9.07
CA CYS A 132 3.70 -19.68 -9.92
C CYS A 132 4.06 -18.23 -10.30
N LEU A 133 4.61 -17.45 -9.36
CA LEU A 133 5.04 -16.09 -9.67
C LEU A 133 6.18 -16.07 -10.68
N ASN A 134 7.12 -17.00 -10.57
CA ASN A 134 8.25 -17.12 -11.48
C ASN A 134 7.80 -17.54 -12.88
N GLY A 135 6.77 -18.38 -12.97
CA GLY A 135 6.21 -18.85 -14.25
C GLY A 135 5.18 -17.91 -14.89
N LYS A 136 4.71 -16.87 -14.19
CA LYS A 136 3.72 -15.93 -14.75
C LYS A 136 4.38 -14.70 -15.36
N GLU A 137 4.06 -14.46 -16.62
CA GLU A 137 4.24 -13.18 -17.28
C GLU A 137 3.19 -12.19 -16.74
N LEU A 138 3.57 -11.41 -15.72
CA LEU A 138 2.69 -10.42 -15.08
C LEU A 138 2.41 -9.19 -15.98
N SER A 139 3.27 -8.99 -16.99
CA SER A 139 3.20 -7.92 -18.00
C SER A 139 4.15 -8.31 -19.15
N LYS A 140 3.90 -7.82 -20.38
CA LYS A 140 4.83 -7.95 -21.52
C LYS A 140 6.25 -7.47 -21.20
N ASP A 141 6.39 -6.57 -20.24
CA ASP A 141 7.67 -6.01 -19.81
C ASP A 141 8.27 -6.72 -18.58
N CYS A 142 7.64 -7.81 -18.11
CA CYS A 142 8.03 -8.54 -16.92
C CYS A 142 7.92 -10.05 -17.08
N VAL A 143 8.71 -10.58 -18.00
CA VAL A 143 9.01 -12.02 -18.08
C VAL A 143 10.16 -12.30 -17.10
N GLY A 144 9.88 -13.02 -16.00
CA GLY A 144 10.92 -13.50 -15.08
C GLY A 144 11.49 -12.50 -14.07
N CYS A 145 10.79 -11.40 -13.75
CA CYS A 145 11.31 -10.36 -12.84
C CYS A 145 11.56 -10.84 -11.40
N PHE A 146 10.82 -11.83 -10.91
CA PHE A 146 10.89 -12.28 -9.50
C PHE A 146 11.88 -13.42 -9.26
N HIS A 147 12.72 -13.71 -10.24
CA HIS A 147 13.75 -14.70 -10.07
C HIS A 147 14.92 -14.06 -9.31
N SER A 148 14.95 -14.16 -7.98
CA SER A 148 16.02 -13.57 -7.15
C SER A 148 17.43 -14.12 -7.46
N ALA A 149 17.51 -15.25 -8.18
CA ALA A 149 18.76 -15.81 -8.71
C ALA A 149 19.15 -15.28 -10.10
N ASN A 150 18.30 -14.51 -10.78
CA ASN A 150 18.65 -13.85 -12.03
C ASN A 150 19.36 -12.56 -11.66
N GLU A 151 20.62 -12.46 -12.05
CA GLU A 151 21.49 -11.31 -11.78
C GLU A 151 20.83 -9.96 -12.14
N CYS A 152 19.88 -9.94 -13.08
CA CYS A 152 19.21 -8.73 -13.55
C CYS A 152 18.49 -7.91 -12.46
N GLU A 153 17.78 -8.54 -11.52
CA GLU A 153 17.07 -7.80 -10.46
C GLU A 153 18.05 -7.23 -9.43
N ASN A 154 18.99 -8.07 -8.96
CA ASN A 154 20.00 -7.69 -7.97
C ASN A 154 20.88 -6.53 -8.48
N GLN A 155 21.25 -6.56 -9.76
CA GLN A 155 22.07 -5.51 -10.38
C GLN A 155 21.37 -4.15 -10.42
N ARG A 156 20.03 -4.06 -10.30
CA ARG A 156 19.34 -2.76 -10.18
C ARG A 156 19.60 -2.05 -8.86
N TYR A 157 19.86 -2.81 -7.80
CA TYR A 157 20.04 -2.28 -6.46
C TYR A 157 21.52 -2.23 -6.02
N VAL A 158 22.38 -2.99 -6.69
CA VAL A 158 23.84 -3.03 -6.42
C VAL A 158 24.62 -2.10 -7.36
N LYS A 159 24.10 -1.75 -8.54
CA LYS A 159 24.75 -0.82 -9.47
C LYS A 159 23.90 0.41 -9.74
N ALA A 160 24.51 1.58 -9.57
CA ALA A 160 23.90 2.86 -9.90
C ALA A 160 23.79 2.98 -11.43
N ARG A 161 22.60 3.36 -11.92
CA ARG A 161 22.35 3.64 -13.34
C ARG A 161 22.25 5.14 -13.60
N GLY A 162 21.96 5.92 -12.56
CA GLY A 162 21.89 7.38 -12.58
C GLY A 162 22.49 8.03 -11.33
N LYS A 163 22.60 9.36 -11.37
CA LYS A 163 23.16 10.18 -10.28
C LYS A 163 22.29 10.22 -9.01
N ASN A 164 21.02 9.82 -9.12
CA ASN A 164 20.04 9.89 -8.04
C ASN A 164 19.66 8.49 -7.51
N ASP A 165 20.40 7.46 -7.92
CA ASP A 165 20.15 6.09 -7.47
C ASP A 165 20.87 5.85 -6.15
N PHE A 166 20.16 5.26 -5.20
CA PHE A 166 20.74 4.82 -3.93
C PHE A 166 21.05 3.34 -4.01
N LEU A 167 22.30 2.97 -3.71
CA LEU A 167 22.69 1.58 -3.64
C LEU A 167 22.14 0.93 -2.37
N ILE A 168 21.85 -0.36 -2.44
CA ILE A 168 21.34 -1.11 -1.28
C ILE A 168 22.31 -1.06 -0.10
N ASP A 169 23.63 -1.11 -0.35
CA ASP A 169 24.64 -1.05 0.70
C ASP A 169 24.66 0.32 1.39
N ASP A 170 24.47 1.41 0.64
CA ASP A 170 24.38 2.77 1.20
C ASP A 170 23.13 2.91 2.07
N VAL A 171 21.98 2.40 1.60
CA VAL A 171 20.73 2.40 2.38
C VAL A 171 20.87 1.56 3.64
N LEU A 172 21.55 0.42 3.56
CA LEU A 172 21.78 -0.45 4.71
C LEU A 172 22.74 0.16 5.73
N ALA A 173 23.77 0.89 5.27
CA ALA A 173 24.72 1.59 6.12
C ALA A 173 24.09 2.72 6.96
N LEU A 174 22.95 3.27 6.52
CA LEU A 174 22.18 4.25 7.30
C LEU A 174 21.51 3.63 8.54
N GLY A 175 21.40 2.31 8.62
CA GLY A 175 20.72 1.61 9.70
C GLY A 175 21.66 1.22 10.84
N SER A 176 21.31 1.59 12.07
CA SER A 176 22.09 1.25 13.27
C SER A 176 21.57 0.03 14.05
N GLY A 177 20.73 -0.82 13.45
CA GLY A 177 20.23 -2.03 14.12
C GLY A 177 19.14 -2.81 13.37
N GLY A 178 18.26 -2.13 12.62
CA GLY A 178 17.26 -2.80 11.79
C GLY A 178 16.53 -1.83 10.87
N ILE A 179 16.47 -2.16 9.58
CA ILE A 179 15.79 -1.36 8.55
C ILE A 179 14.58 -2.15 8.05
N ARG A 180 13.46 -1.46 7.81
CA ARG A 180 12.30 -1.98 7.08
C ARG A 180 12.20 -1.22 5.77
N ILE A 181 12.32 -1.94 4.66
CA ILE A 181 12.25 -1.37 3.31
C ILE A 181 10.93 -1.83 2.68
N GLY A 182 10.17 -0.89 2.12
CA GLY A 182 8.99 -1.18 1.31
C GLY A 182 9.30 -0.95 -0.15
N PHE A 183 9.01 -1.94 -1.01
CA PHE A 183 9.13 -1.82 -2.46
C PHE A 183 7.73 -1.77 -3.08
N ASP A 184 7.45 -0.72 -3.86
CA ASP A 184 6.22 -0.63 -4.65
C ASP A 184 6.50 -1.10 -6.09
N LEU A 185 5.99 -2.28 -6.42
CA LEU A 185 6.29 -2.97 -7.68
C LEU A 185 5.45 -2.47 -8.86
N PHE A 186 4.38 -1.69 -8.64
CA PHE A 186 3.49 -1.26 -9.72
C PHE A 186 4.09 -0.16 -10.61
N GLN A 187 5.17 0.49 -10.20
CA GLN A 187 5.82 1.57 -10.96
C GLN A 187 7.14 1.13 -11.63
N LEU A 188 7.52 -0.16 -11.52
CA LEU A 188 8.87 -0.65 -11.83
C LEU A 188 8.99 -1.53 -13.09
N PHE A 189 7.91 -1.70 -13.86
CA PHE A 189 7.90 -2.58 -15.04
C PHE A 189 8.52 -1.97 -16.30
N SER A 190 9.31 -0.91 -16.20
CA SER A 190 10.05 -0.40 -17.36
C SER A 190 11.47 -1.00 -17.42
N ARG A 191 11.61 -2.04 -18.27
CA ARG A 191 12.84 -2.53 -18.90
C ARG A 191 13.78 -3.44 -18.09
N CYS A 192 13.60 -4.75 -18.24
CA CYS A 192 14.69 -5.72 -18.23
C CYS A 192 14.95 -6.13 -19.68
N GLN A 193 15.77 -5.38 -20.40
CA GLN A 193 16.22 -5.76 -21.73
C GLN A 193 17.59 -6.43 -21.60
N THR A 194 17.69 -7.67 -22.03
CA THR A 194 18.91 -8.47 -22.07
C THR A 194 19.93 -7.81 -23.01
N PRO A 195 21.25 -7.83 -22.70
CA PRO A 195 22.27 -7.20 -23.54
C PRO A 195 22.64 -8.03 -24.79
N HIS A 196 21.85 -9.03 -25.19
CA HIS A 196 22.23 -9.99 -26.23
C HIS A 196 21.45 -9.89 -27.56
N ASP A 197 20.48 -8.99 -27.70
CA ASP A 197 19.87 -8.76 -29.01
C ASP A 197 20.65 -7.66 -29.74
N GLY A 198 21.79 -8.11 -30.30
CA GLY A 198 22.52 -7.36 -31.29
C GLY A 198 21.62 -7.05 -32.49
N PHE A 199 21.65 -5.79 -32.90
CA PHE A 199 21.09 -5.32 -34.16
C PHE A 199 21.53 -6.22 -35.33
N PHE A 200 20.55 -6.84 -35.99
CA PHE A 200 20.47 -6.96 -37.44
C PHE A 200 19.02 -6.75 -37.86
#